data_AF-A0A423PDH1-F1
#
_entry.id   AF-A0A423PDH1-F1
#
_cell.length_a   1.000
_cell.length_b   1.000
_cell.length_c   1.000
_cell.angle_alpha   90.00
_cell.angle_beta   90.00
_cell.angle_gamma   90.00
#
_symmetry.space_group_name_H-M   'P 1'
#
loop_
_entity.id
_entity.type
_entity.pdbx_description
1 polymer ?
#
loop_
_entity_poly.entity_id
_entity_poly.type
_entity_poly.pdbx_seq_one_letter_code
_entity_poly.pdbx_strand_id
1 'polypeptide(L)'
;MRRAARTLTPMHIHGGYRLLVAALLLALGVGSASAATMQIINGDAEGEGLNDRTPVAPVGGNDGGTRGEQRRIALQYAADILGSRLDSAVPIRIAVRFETLGCSATRASLGQTAPAQFAAGFADAARPDTLYPAALANALAGRRVAAGTSDIDATFNAALDGEDGCLGGRRWYYGLDRNPGAGEIDFIGTVLHELIHGLGFISRVLTR
;
A
#
# COMPACT_ATOMS: atom_id res chain seq x y z
N MET A 1 11.39 -23.53 96.53
CA MET A 1 11.34 -24.87 95.92
C MET A 1 10.73 -24.78 94.52
N ARG A 2 11.52 -25.15 93.50
CA ARG A 2 11.16 -25.73 92.19
C ARG A 2 9.78 -25.43 91.57
N ARG A 3 9.81 -24.65 90.48
CA ARG A 3 9.44 -24.99 89.07
C ARG A 3 8.70 -23.83 88.40
N ALA A 4 9.39 -23.20 87.44
CA ALA A 4 8.79 -22.28 86.48
C ALA A 4 7.94 -23.06 85.47
N ALA A 5 6.70 -22.60 85.25
CA ALA A 5 5.80 -23.12 84.23
C ALA A 5 6.16 -22.51 82.86
N ARG A 6 6.48 -23.38 81.89
CA ARG A 6 6.51 -23.06 80.46
C ARG A 6 5.25 -23.66 79.84
N THR A 7 4.45 -22.84 79.16
CA THR A 7 3.33 -23.30 78.34
C THR A 7 3.32 -22.56 77.01
N LEU A 8 3.75 -23.30 75.98
CA LEU A 8 3.37 -23.31 74.56
C LEU A 8 2.87 -21.99 73.90
N THR A 9 3.72 -21.44 73.03
CA THR A 9 3.29 -20.55 71.93
C THR A 9 2.60 -21.36 70.82
N PRO A 10 1.46 -20.90 70.26
CA PRO A 10 0.83 -21.53 69.12
C PRO A 10 1.52 -21.19 67.79
N MET A 11 1.36 -22.13 66.85
CA MET A 11 1.97 -22.19 65.52
C MET A 11 1.26 -21.29 64.48
N HIS A 12 2.06 -20.84 63.51
CA HIS A 12 1.79 -20.06 62.30
C HIS A 12 0.43 -20.18 61.59
N ILE A 13 -0.01 -19.10 60.93
CA ILE A 13 -0.41 -19.11 59.51
C ILE A 13 0.06 -17.80 58.83
N HIS A 14 0.86 -17.92 57.76
CA HIS A 14 1.34 -16.80 56.93
C HIS A 14 0.22 -16.33 55.99
N GLY A 15 -0.33 -15.15 56.23
CA GLY A 15 -1.26 -14.46 55.33
C GLY A 15 -0.51 -13.68 54.23
N GLY A 16 0.11 -14.40 53.29
CA GLY A 16 0.51 -13.84 51.99
C GLY A 16 -0.59 -14.07 50.97
N TYR A 17 -0.56 -13.38 49.83
CA TYR A 17 -1.51 -13.47 48.71
C TYR A 17 -2.81 -12.66 48.83
N ARG A 18 -2.69 -11.37 49.12
CA ARG A 18 -3.69 -10.39 48.70
C ARG A 18 -3.01 -9.20 48.04
N LEU A 19 -2.48 -9.37 46.82
CA LEU A 19 -2.09 -8.29 45.89
C LEU A 19 -1.36 -8.90 44.69
N LEU A 20 -2.03 -9.64 43.80
CA LEU A 20 -1.36 -10.12 42.56
C LEU A 20 -2.31 -10.45 41.40
N VAL A 21 -3.55 -9.92 41.36
CA VAL A 21 -4.51 -10.25 40.27
C VAL A 21 -4.90 -9.06 39.38
N ALA A 22 -4.54 -7.83 39.72
CA ALA A 22 -5.00 -6.66 38.97
C ALA A 22 -4.15 -6.24 37.75
N ALA A 23 -3.01 -6.90 37.47
CA ALA A 23 -2.09 -6.47 36.40
C ALA A 23 -2.19 -7.30 35.10
N LEU A 24 -3.02 -8.34 35.03
CA LEU A 24 -3.02 -9.29 33.89
C LEU A 24 -4.20 -9.15 32.91
N LEU A 25 -5.12 -8.19 33.13
CA LEU A 25 -6.35 -8.07 32.32
C LEU A 25 -6.36 -6.90 31.32
N LEU A 26 -5.24 -6.22 31.08
CA LEU A 26 -5.15 -5.12 30.11
C LEU A 26 -4.28 -5.43 28.88
N ALA A 27 -4.16 -6.70 28.49
CA ALA A 27 -3.42 -7.12 27.29
C ALA A 27 -4.29 -7.83 26.22
N LEU A 28 -5.59 -8.00 26.47
CA LEU A 28 -6.51 -8.66 25.55
C LEU A 28 -7.30 -7.61 24.76
N GLY A 29 -6.76 -7.20 23.61
CA GLY A 29 -7.54 -6.41 22.66
C GLY A 29 -6.80 -5.33 21.89
N VAL A 30 -5.46 -5.37 21.77
CA VAL A 30 -4.81 -4.62 20.69
C VAL A 30 -5.09 -5.43 19.42
N GLY A 31 -6.16 -5.09 18.69
CA GLY A 31 -6.36 -5.63 17.36
C GLY A 31 -5.10 -5.36 16.54
N SER A 32 -4.49 -6.40 15.98
CA SER A 32 -3.40 -6.21 15.04
C SER A 32 -3.92 -5.34 13.91
N ALA A 33 -3.38 -4.12 13.76
CA ALA A 33 -3.62 -3.35 12.55
C ALA A 33 -3.02 -4.14 11.39
N SER A 34 -3.86 -4.80 10.59
CA SER A 34 -3.41 -5.55 9.42
C SER A 34 -3.23 -4.55 8.28
N ALA A 35 -2.00 -4.14 8.01
CA ALA A 35 -1.70 -3.38 6.80
C ALA A 35 -1.92 -4.28 5.57
N ALA A 36 -2.61 -3.76 4.55
CA ALA A 36 -2.77 -4.47 3.30
C ALA A 36 -1.41 -4.64 2.60
N THR A 37 -1.11 -5.85 2.16
CA THR A 37 0.06 -6.11 1.30
C THR A 37 -0.23 -5.61 -0.11
N MET A 38 0.58 -4.68 -0.61
CA MET A 38 0.48 -4.16 -1.98
C MET A 38 1.49 -4.88 -2.87
N GLN A 39 0.99 -5.76 -3.74
CA GLN A 39 1.82 -6.60 -4.61
C GLN A 39 1.87 -6.02 -6.03
N ILE A 40 3.01 -5.45 -6.40
CA ILE A 40 3.26 -5.00 -7.77
C ILE A 40 3.50 -6.21 -8.69
N ILE A 41 2.78 -6.23 -9.80
CA ILE A 41 2.97 -7.15 -10.92
C ILE A 41 3.51 -6.33 -12.08
N ASN A 42 4.75 -6.61 -12.47
CA ASN A 42 5.40 -5.93 -13.58
C ASN A 42 4.82 -6.43 -14.92
N GLY A 43 4.24 -5.51 -15.69
CA GLY A 43 3.71 -5.76 -17.03
C GLY A 43 4.60 -5.28 -18.18
N ASP A 44 5.75 -4.68 -17.89
CA ASP A 44 6.68 -4.17 -18.91
C ASP A 44 7.53 -5.29 -19.53
N ALA A 45 7.89 -5.12 -20.80
CA ALA A 45 8.84 -5.99 -21.49
C ALA A 45 10.28 -5.79 -20.98
N GLU A 46 11.22 -6.63 -21.41
CA GLU A 46 12.64 -6.46 -21.07
C GLU A 46 13.19 -5.14 -21.66
N GLY A 47 13.87 -4.34 -20.83
CA GLY A 47 14.48 -3.08 -21.25
C GLY A 47 13.52 -1.88 -21.27
N GLU A 48 12.24 -2.07 -20.96
CA GLU A 48 11.22 -1.03 -20.94
C GLU A 48 10.71 -0.75 -19.52
N GLY A 49 10.19 0.46 -19.28
CA GLY A 49 9.42 0.75 -18.08
C GLY A 49 10.12 0.42 -16.75
N LEU A 50 9.52 -0.47 -15.95
CA LEU A 50 10.08 -1.02 -14.72
C LEU A 50 11.33 -1.89 -14.95
N ASN A 51 11.53 -2.40 -16.16
CA ASN A 51 12.72 -3.16 -16.58
C ASN A 51 13.74 -2.31 -17.34
N ASP A 52 13.57 -0.99 -17.41
CA ASP A 52 14.51 -0.07 -18.07
C ASP A 52 15.90 -0.16 -17.42
N ARG A 53 16.90 -0.48 -18.25
CA ARG A 53 18.30 -0.68 -17.85
C ARG A 53 19.17 0.57 -17.97
N THR A 54 18.60 1.71 -18.38
CA THR A 54 19.32 2.99 -18.50
C THR A 54 19.97 3.33 -17.17
N PRO A 55 21.32 3.45 -17.10
CA PRO A 55 22.01 3.81 -15.88
C PRO A 55 21.64 5.22 -15.43
N VAL A 56 21.37 5.39 -14.15
CA VAL A 56 21.07 6.70 -13.53
C VAL A 56 21.76 6.80 -12.16
N ALA A 57 22.07 8.01 -11.73
CA ALA A 57 22.56 8.23 -10.38
C ALA A 57 21.41 8.12 -9.36
N PRO A 58 21.68 7.66 -8.12
CA PRO A 58 20.72 7.73 -7.01
C PRO A 58 20.13 9.14 -6.84
N VAL A 59 18.87 9.22 -6.42
CA VAL A 59 18.15 10.50 -6.28
C VAL A 59 17.21 10.47 -5.08
N GLY A 60 17.24 11.50 -4.23
CA GLY A 60 16.26 11.69 -3.16
C GLY A 60 16.06 10.49 -2.21
N GLY A 61 17.13 9.73 -1.92
CA GLY A 61 17.05 8.50 -1.11
C GLY A 61 16.61 7.23 -1.86
N ASN A 62 16.49 7.29 -3.19
CA ASN A 62 16.31 6.14 -4.06
C ASN A 62 17.66 5.68 -4.61
N ASP A 63 18.16 4.55 -4.12
CA ASP A 63 19.48 4.01 -4.46
C ASP A 63 19.52 3.17 -5.75
N GLY A 64 18.41 3.11 -6.50
CA GLY A 64 18.36 2.36 -7.75
C GLY A 64 19.39 2.84 -8.78
N GLY A 65 20.13 1.90 -9.37
CA GLY A 65 21.20 2.15 -10.33
C GLY A 65 20.74 2.24 -11.79
N THR A 66 19.49 1.82 -12.07
CA THR A 66 18.84 2.02 -13.36
C THR A 66 17.52 2.74 -13.22
N ARG A 67 17.04 3.35 -14.31
CA ARG A 67 15.74 4.03 -14.33
C ARG A 67 14.60 3.09 -13.93
N GLY A 68 14.57 1.87 -14.47
CA GLY A 68 13.57 0.87 -14.12
C GLY A 68 13.65 0.46 -12.65
N GLU A 69 14.85 0.40 -12.08
CA GLU A 69 15.03 0.15 -10.66
C GLU A 69 14.50 1.27 -9.79
N GLN A 70 14.81 2.53 -10.12
CA GLN A 70 14.27 3.66 -9.39
C GLN A 70 12.74 3.72 -9.46
N ARG A 71 12.16 3.44 -10.63
CA ARG A 71 10.70 3.33 -10.80
C ARG A 71 10.10 2.26 -9.88
N ARG A 72 10.67 1.05 -9.85
CA ARG A 72 10.21 -0.05 -8.99
C ARG A 72 10.27 0.33 -7.51
N ILE A 73 11.37 0.94 -7.07
CA ILE A 73 11.55 1.36 -5.68
C ILE A 73 10.52 2.43 -5.31
N ALA A 74 10.39 3.49 -6.12
CA ALA A 74 9.44 4.58 -5.86
C ALA A 74 7.98 4.12 -5.91
N LEU A 75 7.64 3.24 -6.87
CA LEU A 75 6.32 2.63 -6.99
C LEU A 75 5.97 1.78 -5.78
N GLN A 76 6.87 0.89 -5.34
CA GLN A 76 6.64 0.06 -4.16
C GLN A 76 6.54 0.92 -2.90
N TYR A 77 7.42 1.93 -2.75
CA TYR A 77 7.35 2.85 -1.62
C TYR A 77 6.01 3.58 -1.53
N ALA A 78 5.51 4.10 -2.66
CA ALA A 78 4.18 4.72 -2.74
C ALA A 78 3.05 3.72 -2.42
N ALA A 79 3.16 2.49 -2.94
CA ALA A 79 2.20 1.44 -2.65
C ALA A 79 2.18 1.09 -1.16
N ASP A 80 3.35 0.94 -0.52
CA ASP A 80 3.46 0.62 0.91
C ASP A 80 2.89 1.72 1.81
N ILE A 81 3.08 3.00 1.44
CA ILE A 81 2.43 4.12 2.12
C ILE A 81 0.91 3.93 2.11
N LEU A 82 0.33 3.62 0.95
CA LEU A 82 -1.11 3.41 0.83
C LEU A 82 -1.56 2.13 1.56
N GLY A 83 -0.83 1.03 1.42
CA GLY A 83 -1.10 -0.25 2.08
C GLY A 83 -1.13 -0.13 3.61
N SER A 84 -0.29 0.73 4.19
CA SER A 84 -0.29 1.04 5.64
C SER A 84 -1.59 1.70 6.14
N ARG A 85 -2.44 2.19 5.23
CA ARG A 85 -3.73 2.84 5.52
C ARG A 85 -4.93 1.95 5.22
N LEU A 86 -4.70 0.73 4.74
CA LEU A 86 -5.75 -0.19 4.32
C LEU A 86 -5.73 -1.45 5.19
N ASP A 87 -6.92 -1.96 5.49
CA ASP A 87 -7.09 -3.25 6.14
C ASP A 87 -7.52 -4.31 5.13
N SER A 88 -6.66 -5.29 4.89
CA SER A 88 -6.98 -6.44 4.05
C SER A 88 -6.06 -7.62 4.38
N ALA A 89 -6.67 -8.77 4.67
CA ALA A 89 -5.95 -10.05 4.75
C ALA A 89 -5.61 -10.64 3.37
N VAL A 90 -6.17 -10.08 2.29
CA VAL A 90 -5.89 -10.49 0.91
C VAL A 90 -4.94 -9.47 0.26
N PRO A 91 -3.80 -9.88 -0.31
CA PRO A 91 -2.91 -8.97 -1.01
C PRO A 91 -3.62 -8.21 -2.13
N ILE A 92 -3.37 -6.92 -2.29
CA ILE A 92 -3.89 -6.12 -3.39
C ILE A 92 -2.87 -6.21 -4.53
N ARG A 93 -3.25 -6.85 -5.64
CA ARG A 93 -2.39 -7.10 -6.81
C ARG A 93 -2.54 -5.96 -7.80
N ILE A 94 -1.45 -5.28 -8.10
CA ILE A 94 -1.43 -4.10 -8.98
C ILE A 94 -0.60 -4.44 -10.21
N ALA A 95 -1.23 -4.58 -11.38
CA ALA A 95 -0.49 -4.67 -12.63
C ALA A 95 -0.05 -3.27 -13.05
N VAL A 96 1.25 -3.09 -13.23
CA VAL A 96 1.85 -1.80 -13.59
C VAL A 96 2.67 -1.93 -14.86
N ARG A 97 2.53 -0.94 -15.73
CA ARG A 97 3.36 -0.76 -16.92
C ARG A 97 3.66 0.71 -17.18
N PHE A 98 4.71 0.97 -17.93
CA PHE A 98 5.06 2.29 -18.46
C PHE A 98 4.86 2.27 -19.97
N GLU A 99 3.97 3.13 -20.44
CA GLU A 99 3.69 3.29 -21.88
C GLU A 99 3.72 4.77 -22.23
N THR A 100 3.84 5.10 -23.51
CA THR A 100 3.62 6.47 -23.97
C THR A 100 2.14 6.80 -23.86
N LEU A 101 1.78 7.65 -22.90
CA LEU A 101 0.44 8.21 -22.78
C LEU A 101 0.35 9.55 -23.52
N GLY A 102 -0.88 10.05 -23.69
CA GLY A 102 -1.15 11.27 -24.43
C GLY A 102 -0.27 12.43 -23.98
N CYS A 103 0.47 13.02 -24.91
CA CYS A 103 1.39 14.11 -24.63
C CYS A 103 1.45 15.16 -25.74
N SER A 104 1.76 16.40 -25.35
CA SER A 104 2.12 17.53 -26.19
C SER A 104 3.13 18.41 -25.46
N ALA A 105 3.69 19.41 -26.15
CA ALA A 105 4.65 20.34 -25.56
C ALA A 105 4.13 21.06 -24.29
N THR A 106 2.81 21.11 -24.06
CA THR A 106 2.21 21.83 -22.93
C THR A 106 1.29 20.99 -22.06
N ARG A 107 1.04 19.72 -22.40
CA ARG A 107 0.11 18.83 -21.66
C ARG A 107 0.61 17.39 -21.68
N ALA A 108 0.35 16.65 -20.60
CA ALA A 108 0.61 15.22 -20.53
C ALA A 108 -0.44 14.54 -19.65
N SER A 109 -0.82 13.32 -20.02
CA SER A 109 -1.35 12.36 -19.06
C SER A 109 -0.18 11.82 -18.24
N LEU A 110 -0.28 11.91 -16.91
CA LEU A 110 0.76 11.45 -15.98
C LEU A 110 0.65 9.95 -15.72
N GLY A 111 -0.57 9.49 -15.47
CA GLY A 111 -0.93 8.10 -15.37
C GLY A 111 -2.40 7.91 -15.72
N GLN A 112 -2.79 6.65 -15.78
CA GLN A 112 -4.19 6.22 -15.85
C GLN A 112 -4.31 4.93 -15.05
N THR A 113 -5.34 4.83 -14.23
CA THR A 113 -5.59 3.65 -13.39
C THR A 113 -7.07 3.35 -13.28
N ALA A 114 -7.40 2.07 -13.14
CA ALA A 114 -8.74 1.61 -12.83
C ALA A 114 -8.70 0.33 -11.97
N PRO A 115 -9.81 -0.01 -11.29
CA PRO A 115 -10.04 -1.39 -10.88
C PRO A 115 -9.95 -2.30 -12.10
N ALA A 116 -9.15 -3.36 -12.03
CA ALA A 116 -8.99 -4.31 -13.14
C ALA A 116 -10.30 -5.05 -13.44
N GLN A 117 -11.14 -5.21 -12.42
CA GLN A 117 -12.42 -5.91 -12.50
C GLN A 117 -13.33 -5.49 -11.33
N PHE A 118 -14.60 -5.88 -11.43
CA PHE A 118 -15.60 -5.71 -10.40
C PHE A 118 -16.22 -7.07 -10.06
N ALA A 119 -16.68 -7.22 -8.81
CA ALA A 119 -17.42 -8.40 -8.35
C ALA A 119 -18.73 -7.97 -7.69
N ALA A 120 -19.76 -8.81 -7.82
CA ALA A 120 -21.07 -8.66 -7.17
C ALA A 120 -21.59 -10.03 -6.70
N GLY A 121 -22.58 -10.03 -5.80
CA GLY A 121 -23.27 -11.25 -5.38
C GLY A 121 -22.40 -12.31 -4.65
N PHE A 122 -21.23 -11.93 -4.12
CA PHE A 122 -20.40 -12.83 -3.33
C PHE A 122 -20.93 -12.97 -1.90
N ALA A 123 -20.75 -14.14 -1.28
CA ALA A 123 -21.00 -14.31 0.15
C ALA A 123 -20.16 -13.26 0.91
N ASP A 124 -20.82 -12.51 1.82
CA ASP A 124 -20.27 -11.37 2.58
C ASP A 124 -20.30 -10.00 1.87
N ALA A 125 -20.89 -9.91 0.67
CA ALA A 125 -21.19 -8.61 0.05
C ALA A 125 -22.19 -7.83 0.91
N ALA A 126 -21.81 -6.62 1.34
CA ALA A 126 -22.67 -5.76 2.15
C ALA A 126 -24.00 -5.41 1.45
N ARG A 127 -23.98 -5.35 0.11
CA ARG A 127 -25.16 -5.23 -0.75
C ARG A 127 -25.02 -6.20 -1.93
N PRO A 128 -25.93 -7.16 -2.11
CA PRO A 128 -25.79 -8.18 -3.16
C PRO A 128 -25.86 -7.58 -4.58
N ASP A 129 -26.69 -6.56 -4.79
CA ASP A 129 -26.87 -5.87 -6.08
C ASP A 129 -25.93 -4.66 -6.22
N THR A 130 -24.65 -4.84 -5.90
CA THR A 130 -23.63 -3.77 -6.01
C THR A 130 -22.34 -4.32 -6.59
N LEU A 131 -21.79 -3.58 -7.55
CA LEU A 131 -20.47 -3.87 -8.12
C LEU A 131 -19.39 -3.24 -7.23
N TYR A 132 -18.55 -4.09 -6.66
CA TYR A 132 -17.41 -3.70 -5.84
C TYR A 132 -16.12 -3.83 -6.66
N PRO A 133 -15.20 -2.84 -6.63
CA PRO A 133 -13.85 -2.99 -7.15
C PRO A 133 -13.19 -4.26 -6.60
N ALA A 134 -12.40 -4.95 -7.42
CA ALA A 134 -11.77 -6.22 -7.07
C ALA A 134 -11.06 -6.22 -5.69
N ALA A 135 -10.24 -5.20 -5.43
CA ALA A 135 -9.51 -5.05 -4.16
C ALA A 135 -10.47 -5.01 -2.96
N LEU A 136 -11.54 -4.22 -3.07
CA LEU A 136 -12.55 -4.09 -2.01
C LEU A 136 -13.36 -5.38 -1.84
N ALA A 137 -13.78 -6.01 -2.94
CA ALA A 137 -14.52 -7.27 -2.89
C ALA A 137 -13.70 -8.37 -2.21
N ASN A 138 -12.41 -8.47 -2.55
CA ASN A 138 -11.49 -9.44 -1.97
C ASN A 138 -11.22 -9.17 -0.48
N ALA A 139 -11.07 -7.90 -0.09
CA ALA A 139 -10.91 -7.52 1.31
C ALA A 139 -12.16 -7.86 2.14
N LEU A 140 -13.36 -7.52 1.66
CA LEU A 140 -14.63 -7.82 2.33
C LEU A 140 -14.86 -9.32 2.52
N ALA A 141 -14.53 -10.13 1.50
CA ALA A 141 -14.71 -11.58 1.56
C ALA A 141 -13.59 -12.31 2.34
N GLY A 142 -12.49 -11.63 2.67
CA GLY A 142 -11.28 -12.25 3.25
C GLY A 142 -10.61 -13.28 2.33
N ARG A 143 -11.01 -13.35 1.05
CA ARG A 143 -10.51 -14.28 0.03
C ARG A 143 -10.70 -13.70 -1.36
N ARG A 144 -10.02 -14.29 -2.35
CA ARG A 144 -10.25 -13.97 -3.76
C ARG A 144 -11.68 -14.37 -4.17
N VAL A 145 -12.46 -13.38 -4.59
CA VAL A 145 -13.78 -13.53 -5.22
C VAL A 145 -13.81 -12.99 -6.65
N ALA A 146 -12.88 -12.09 -6.97
CA ALA A 146 -12.68 -11.60 -8.33
C ALA A 146 -11.83 -12.60 -9.15
N ALA A 147 -12.19 -12.84 -10.42
CA ALA A 147 -11.66 -13.94 -11.23
C ALA A 147 -10.30 -13.66 -11.92
N GLY A 148 -9.93 -12.39 -12.10
CA GLY A 148 -8.71 -11.95 -12.75
C GLY A 148 -7.45 -12.02 -11.89
N THR A 149 -6.30 -11.76 -12.52
CA THR A 149 -4.96 -11.89 -11.92
C THR A 149 -4.45 -10.62 -11.21
N SER A 150 -5.05 -9.46 -11.51
CA SER A 150 -4.83 -8.17 -10.84
C SER A 150 -6.14 -7.64 -10.23
N ASP A 151 -6.01 -6.79 -9.22
CA ASP A 151 -7.10 -6.00 -8.65
C ASP A 151 -7.14 -4.59 -9.24
N ILE A 152 -5.97 -4.05 -9.57
CA ILE A 152 -5.77 -2.71 -10.11
C ILE A 152 -4.87 -2.83 -11.34
N ASP A 153 -5.23 -2.12 -12.41
CA ASP A 153 -4.35 -1.92 -13.56
C ASP A 153 -3.95 -0.44 -13.63
N ALA A 154 -2.65 -0.18 -13.64
CA ALA A 154 -2.07 1.15 -13.70
C ALA A 154 -1.07 1.28 -14.85
N THR A 155 -1.15 2.39 -15.57
CA THR A 155 -0.17 2.79 -16.58
C THR A 155 0.36 4.16 -16.25
N PHE A 156 1.69 4.32 -16.26
CA PHE A 156 2.35 5.61 -16.09
C PHE A 156 3.03 6.03 -17.39
N ASN A 157 3.13 7.34 -17.63
CA ASN A 157 3.65 7.85 -18.89
C ASN A 157 5.19 7.74 -18.96
N ALA A 158 5.68 6.92 -19.88
CA ALA A 158 7.11 6.74 -20.12
C ALA A 158 7.77 7.97 -20.77
N ALA A 159 7.02 8.80 -21.50
CA ALA A 159 7.56 9.96 -22.21
C ALA A 159 7.98 11.11 -21.26
N LEU A 160 7.57 11.05 -20.00
CA LEU A 160 7.97 11.99 -18.95
C LEU A 160 9.33 11.63 -18.34
N ASP A 161 10.30 11.25 -19.17
CA ASP A 161 11.72 11.10 -18.80
C ASP A 161 12.61 12.14 -19.51
N GLY A 162 12.02 13.27 -19.93
CA GLY A 162 12.75 14.38 -20.55
C GLY A 162 12.55 14.52 -22.06
N GLU A 163 11.49 13.96 -22.64
CA GLU A 163 11.18 14.19 -24.05
C GLU A 163 10.64 15.61 -24.28
N ASP A 164 11.32 16.43 -25.11
CA ASP A 164 10.95 17.83 -25.37
C ASP A 164 9.50 18.00 -25.85
N GLY A 165 9.02 17.03 -26.64
CA GLY A 165 7.64 16.98 -27.14
C GLY A 165 6.60 16.70 -26.06
N CYS A 166 7.02 16.38 -24.83
CA CYS A 166 6.16 15.98 -23.74
C CYS A 166 6.29 16.90 -22.52
N LEU A 167 5.27 17.75 -22.34
CA LEU A 167 5.17 18.72 -21.25
C LEU A 167 6.44 19.58 -21.08
N GLY A 168 7.04 19.96 -22.20
CA GLY A 168 8.24 20.80 -22.25
C GLY A 168 9.50 20.12 -21.72
N GLY A 169 9.67 18.82 -21.96
CA GLY A 169 10.83 18.06 -21.49
C GLY A 169 10.83 17.80 -19.99
N ARG A 170 9.65 17.82 -19.35
CA ARG A 170 9.54 17.48 -17.93
C ARG A 170 9.90 16.02 -17.69
N ARG A 171 10.45 15.75 -16.51
CA ARG A 171 10.89 14.41 -16.10
C ARG A 171 10.22 13.96 -14.80
N TRP A 172 10.11 12.66 -14.61
CA TRP A 172 9.78 12.07 -13.32
C TRP A 172 10.89 12.29 -12.30
N TYR A 173 10.49 12.61 -11.08
CA TYR A 173 11.31 12.53 -9.89
C TYR A 173 10.97 11.24 -9.14
N TYR A 174 11.89 10.28 -9.14
CA TYR A 174 11.74 8.99 -8.46
C TYR A 174 12.32 9.00 -7.03
N GLY A 175 12.73 10.15 -6.51
CA GLY A 175 13.23 10.27 -5.13
C GLY A 175 12.15 10.04 -4.08
N LEU A 176 12.53 9.43 -2.96
CA LEU A 176 11.63 9.05 -1.86
C LEU A 176 11.33 10.18 -0.88
N ASP A 177 12.10 11.26 -0.94
CA ASP A 177 12.02 12.43 -0.06
C ASP A 177 10.93 13.44 -0.44
N ARG A 178 10.17 13.20 -1.51
CA ARG A 178 9.07 14.08 -1.99
C ARG A 178 9.52 15.48 -2.38
N ASN A 179 10.77 15.66 -2.80
CA ASN A 179 11.36 16.97 -3.10
C ASN A 179 11.75 17.12 -4.58
N PRO A 180 10.78 17.15 -5.53
CA PRO A 180 11.07 17.34 -6.94
C PRO A 180 11.65 18.75 -7.19
N GLY A 181 12.72 18.83 -7.98
CA GLY A 181 13.30 20.06 -8.45
C GLY A 181 12.51 20.71 -9.59
N ALA A 182 13.03 21.84 -10.08
CA ALA A 182 12.46 22.51 -11.24
C ALA A 182 12.47 21.61 -12.48
N GLY A 183 11.33 21.53 -13.17
CA GLY A 183 11.16 20.66 -14.34
C GLY A 183 10.87 19.19 -14.01
N GLU A 184 10.70 18.86 -12.73
CA GLU A 184 10.39 17.50 -12.30
C GLU A 184 8.93 17.33 -11.83
N ILE A 185 8.44 16.11 -11.89
CA ILE A 185 7.10 15.70 -11.45
C ILE A 185 7.28 14.63 -10.38
N ASP A 186 6.68 14.82 -9.22
CA ASP A 186 6.75 13.86 -8.11
C ASP A 186 6.02 12.56 -8.44
N PHE A 187 6.78 11.50 -8.72
CA PHE A 187 6.22 10.21 -9.15
C PHE A 187 5.43 9.53 -8.02
N ILE A 188 5.91 9.59 -6.77
CA ILE A 188 5.21 9.00 -5.62
C ILE A 188 3.82 9.59 -5.48
N GLY A 189 3.67 10.90 -5.74
CA GLY A 189 2.40 11.61 -5.58
C GLY A 189 1.41 11.18 -6.63
N THR A 190 1.88 11.04 -7.88
CA THR A 190 1.09 10.48 -8.96
C THR A 190 0.70 9.03 -8.65
N VAL A 191 1.61 8.16 -8.24
CA VAL A 191 1.28 6.76 -7.90
C VAL A 191 0.21 6.70 -6.82
N LEU A 192 0.35 7.46 -5.73
CA LEU A 192 -0.65 7.50 -4.66
C LEU A 192 -2.03 7.91 -5.18
N HIS A 193 -2.08 8.97 -5.99
CA HIS A 193 -3.31 9.45 -6.62
C HIS A 193 -3.97 8.37 -7.49
N GLU A 194 -3.18 7.77 -8.38
CA GLU A 194 -3.65 6.76 -9.32
C GLU A 194 -4.11 5.48 -8.62
N LEU A 195 -3.37 4.99 -7.61
CA LEU A 195 -3.78 3.81 -6.85
C LEU A 195 -5.07 4.04 -6.05
N ILE A 196 -5.32 5.27 -5.57
CA ILE A 196 -6.61 5.63 -4.96
C ILE A 196 -7.75 5.47 -5.99
N HIS A 197 -7.57 5.89 -7.24
CA HIS A 197 -8.52 5.61 -8.31
C HIS A 197 -8.68 4.10 -8.56
N GLY A 198 -7.59 3.34 -8.53
CA GLY A 198 -7.59 1.88 -8.65
C GLY A 198 -8.40 1.17 -7.56
N LEU A 199 -8.40 1.70 -6.34
CA LEU A 199 -9.23 1.22 -5.23
C LEU A 199 -10.73 1.54 -5.39
N GLY A 200 -11.10 2.27 -6.45
CA GLY A 200 -12.49 2.58 -6.78
C GLY A 200 -12.95 3.98 -6.37
N PHE A 201 -12.05 4.84 -5.89
CA PHE A 201 -12.36 6.26 -5.65
C PHE A 201 -12.34 7.02 -6.99
N ILE A 202 -13.29 6.70 -7.87
CA ILE A 202 -13.40 7.25 -9.21
C ILE A 202 -14.57 8.24 -9.30
N SER A 203 -14.39 9.32 -10.05
CA SER A 203 -15.49 10.21 -10.44
C SER A 203 -15.81 9.96 -11.91
N ARG A 204 -17.07 9.68 -12.24
CA ARG A 204 -17.56 9.60 -13.62
C ARG A 204 -18.55 10.72 -13.88
N VAL A 205 -18.41 11.40 -15.01
CA VAL A 205 -19.41 12.34 -15.51
C VAL A 205 -20.31 11.59 -16.49
N LEU A 206 -21.62 11.57 -16.21
CA LEU A 206 -22.61 11.08 -17.16
C LEU A 206 -22.86 12.18 -18.20
N THR A 207 -22.29 12.04 -19.39
CA THR A 207 -22.76 12.81 -20.54
C THR A 207 -24.05 12.15 -21.03
N ARG A 208 -25.18 12.86 -20.90
CA ARG A 208 -26.45 12.50 -21.53
C ARG A 208 -26.42 12.83 -23.01
#